data_AF-A0A9D5WHH4-F1
#
_entry.id   AF-A0A9D5WHH4-F1
#
_cell.length_a   1.000
_cell.length_b   1.000
_cell.length_c   1.000
_cell.angle_alpha   90.00
_cell.angle_beta   90.00
_cell.angle_gamma   90.00
#
_symmetry.space_group_name_H-M   'P 1'
#
loop_
_entity.id
_entity.type
_entity.pdbx_description
1 polymer ?
#
loop_
_entity_poly.entity_id
_entity_poly.type
_entity_poly.pdbx_seq_one_letter_code
_entity_poly.pdbx_strand_id
1 'polypeptide(L)'
;NREPSFSGERQQAIKTVGNWVRLASIGGSIATVVFVVISSLVVFNTIRMAIFNRKDEIEMMKLIGAERSFIRGPFIVEAIMYGFIAAIIATVVGYGLLILAHDPMVKYGIPIDNLLNHLKMYGVLVFLSMILVGAAIGVTSSWVATRKYLKL
;
A
#
# COMPACT_ATOMS: atom_id res chain seq x y z
N ASN A 1 6.74 -30.77 47.75
CA ASN A 1 5.94 -30.22 46.64
C ASN A 1 6.38 -28.78 46.40
N ARG A 2 7.41 -28.55 45.56
CA ARG A 2 7.84 -27.20 45.17
C ARG A 2 7.31 -26.97 43.76
N GLU A 3 6.30 -26.12 43.64
CA GLU A 3 5.72 -25.74 42.36
C GLU A 3 6.79 -25.06 41.50
N PRO A 4 6.93 -25.42 40.22
CA PRO A 4 7.99 -24.87 39.37
C PRO A 4 7.71 -23.39 39.06
N SER A 5 8.57 -22.47 39.55
CA SER A 5 8.49 -21.02 39.33
C SER A 5 8.78 -20.55 37.90
N PHE A 6 8.85 -21.46 36.93
CA PHE A 6 9.12 -21.19 35.51
C PHE A 6 7.88 -20.84 34.69
N SER A 7 6.66 -21.02 35.24
CA SER A 7 5.41 -20.72 34.54
C SER A 7 5.10 -19.21 34.51
N GLY A 8 5.44 -18.47 35.58
CA GLY A 8 5.14 -17.04 35.70
C GLY A 8 5.98 -16.14 34.79
N GLU A 9 7.31 -16.28 34.81
CA GLU A 9 8.23 -15.43 34.04
C GLU A 9 8.09 -15.63 32.52
N ARG A 10 7.94 -16.89 32.06
CA ARG A 10 7.70 -17.19 30.64
C ARG A 10 6.36 -16.65 30.17
N GLN A 11 5.31 -16.74 31.00
CA GLN A 11 4.00 -16.14 30.67
C GLN A 11 4.07 -14.61 30.64
N GLN A 12 4.86 -13.98 31.51
CA GLN A 12 5.07 -12.53 31.48
C GLN A 12 5.86 -12.08 30.24
N ALA A 13 6.90 -12.81 29.85
CA ALA A 13 7.62 -12.54 28.60
C ALA A 13 6.72 -12.68 27.37
N ILE A 14 5.93 -13.76 27.29
CA ILE A 14 4.98 -13.98 26.20
C ILE A 14 3.89 -12.89 26.17
N LYS A 15 3.35 -12.48 27.34
CA LYS A 15 2.35 -11.40 27.42
C LYS A 15 2.93 -10.05 27.02
N THR A 16 4.16 -9.75 27.41
CA THR A 16 4.82 -8.48 27.08
C THR A 16 5.08 -8.39 25.58
N VAL A 17 5.71 -9.41 24.98
CA VAL A 17 5.93 -9.48 23.52
C VAL A 17 4.60 -9.47 22.76
N GLY A 18 3.61 -10.24 23.21
CA GLY A 18 2.28 -10.28 22.59
C GLY A 18 1.57 -8.92 22.58
N ASN A 19 1.71 -8.14 23.64
CA ASN A 19 1.09 -6.80 23.72
C ASN A 19 1.78 -5.80 22.77
N TRP A 20 3.12 -5.83 22.67
CA TRP A 20 3.86 -4.99 21.71
C TRP A 20 3.51 -5.32 20.26
N VAL A 21 3.45 -6.62 19.92
CA VAL A 21 3.04 -7.08 18.59
C VAL A 21 1.60 -6.65 18.29
N ARG A 22 0.69 -6.76 19.27
CA ARG A 22 -0.70 -6.34 19.10
C ARG A 22 -0.80 -4.83 18.87
N LEU A 23 -0.11 -4.01 19.65
CA LEU A 23 -0.06 -2.56 19.46
C LEU A 23 0.47 -2.19 18.07
N ALA A 24 1.57 -2.81 17.64
CA ALA A 24 2.13 -2.59 16.31
C ALA A 24 1.15 -3.00 15.20
N SER A 25 0.46 -4.14 15.34
CA SER A 25 -0.52 -4.61 14.35
C SER A 25 -1.74 -3.67 14.24
N ILE A 26 -2.28 -3.21 15.37
CA ILE A 26 -3.43 -2.29 15.38
C ILE A 26 -3.01 -0.94 14.83
N GLY A 27 -1.91 -0.38 15.33
CA GLY A 27 -1.37 0.90 14.86
C GLY A 27 -1.07 0.87 13.36
N GLY A 28 -0.45 -0.19 12.87
CA GLY A 28 -0.17 -0.40 11.45
C GLY A 28 -1.45 -0.48 10.61
N SER A 29 -2.47 -1.19 11.08
CA SER A 29 -3.75 -1.29 10.36
C SER A 29 -4.47 0.04 10.25
N ILE A 30 -4.50 0.85 11.32
CA ILE A 30 -5.11 2.18 11.32
C ILE A 30 -4.33 3.11 10.40
N ALA A 31 -2.99 3.13 10.50
CA ALA A 31 -2.14 3.93 9.64
C ALA A 31 -2.36 3.59 8.16
N THR A 32 -2.48 2.29 7.83
CA THR A 32 -2.76 1.83 6.46
C THR A 32 -4.06 2.43 5.94
N VAL A 33 -5.16 2.35 6.70
CA VAL A 33 -6.45 2.92 6.28
C VAL A 33 -6.34 4.43 6.04
N VAL A 34 -5.68 5.15 6.95
CA VAL A 34 -5.48 6.60 6.81
C VAL A 34 -4.68 6.93 5.55
N PHE A 35 -3.58 6.22 5.30
CA PHE A 35 -2.76 6.44 4.09
C PHE A 35 -3.51 6.12 2.81
N VAL A 36 -4.35 5.08 2.78
CA VAL A 36 -5.21 4.77 1.62
C VAL A 36 -6.17 5.91 1.34
N VAL A 37 -6.80 6.49 2.38
CA VAL A 37 -7.69 7.65 2.22
C VAL A 37 -6.93 8.87 1.69
N ILE A 38 -5.77 9.19 2.27
CA ILE A 38 -4.94 10.33 1.84
C ILE A 38 -4.50 10.14 0.39
N SER A 39 -3.97 8.96 0.04
CA SER A 39 -3.54 8.62 -1.32
C SER A 39 -4.69 8.76 -2.32
N SER A 40 -5.87 8.26 -1.98
CA SER A 40 -7.08 8.38 -2.79
C SER A 40 -7.46 9.85 -3.04
N LEU A 41 -7.40 10.70 -2.01
CA LEU A 41 -7.65 12.14 -2.14
C LEU A 41 -6.63 12.84 -3.03
N VAL A 42 -5.35 12.48 -2.92
CA VAL A 42 -4.28 13.02 -3.77
C VAL A 42 -4.54 12.65 -5.23
N VAL A 43 -4.74 11.36 -5.54
CA VAL A 43 -5.02 10.88 -6.90
C VAL A 43 -6.25 11.58 -7.48
N PHE A 44 -7.31 11.69 -6.69
CA PHE A 44 -8.54 12.37 -7.06
C PHE A 44 -8.30 13.85 -7.43
N ASN A 45 -7.50 14.57 -6.64
CA ASN A 45 -7.18 15.97 -6.91
C ASN A 45 -6.29 16.13 -8.15
N THR A 46 -5.31 15.24 -8.33
CA THR A 46 -4.44 15.20 -9.51
C THR A 46 -5.26 15.00 -10.79
N ILE A 47 -6.21 14.05 -10.80
CA ILE A 47 -7.07 13.80 -11.96
C ILE A 47 -7.95 15.01 -12.25
N ARG A 48 -8.51 15.66 -11.23
CA ARG A 48 -9.29 16.89 -11.43
C ARG A 48 -8.45 17.97 -12.11
N MET A 49 -7.23 18.18 -11.63
CA MET A 49 -6.32 19.17 -12.20
C MET A 49 -5.96 18.82 -13.65
N ALA A 50 -5.68 17.55 -13.93
CA ALA A 50 -5.35 17.08 -15.28
C ALA A 50 -6.53 17.22 -16.26
N ILE A 51 -7.77 16.93 -15.83
CA ILE A 51 -8.98 17.18 -16.62
C ILE A 51 -9.15 18.68 -16.90
N PHE A 52 -8.93 19.54 -15.90
CA PHE A 52 -9.05 20.99 -16.07
C PHE A 52 -8.04 21.53 -17.09
N ASN A 53 -6.79 21.06 -17.03
CA ASN A 53 -5.74 21.46 -17.97
C ASN A 53 -5.99 20.97 -19.40
N ARG A 54 -6.78 19.90 -19.58
CA ARG A 54 -7.12 19.29 -20.88
C ARG A 54 -8.57 19.53 -21.28
N LYS A 55 -9.25 20.49 -20.67
CA LYS A 55 -10.69 20.70 -20.86
C LYS A 55 -11.06 20.94 -22.33
N ASP A 56 -10.24 21.70 -23.05
CA ASP A 56 -10.51 22.11 -24.44
C ASP A 56 -10.33 20.91 -25.39
N GLU A 57 -9.30 20.08 -25.17
CA GLU A 57 -9.11 18.81 -25.89
C GLU A 57 -10.28 17.83 -25.65
N ILE A 58 -10.72 17.72 -24.40
CA ILE A 58 -11.85 16.84 -24.02
C ILE A 58 -13.16 17.34 -24.66
N GLU A 59 -13.36 18.65 -24.74
CA GLU A 59 -14.53 19.24 -25.41
C GLU A 59 -14.51 18.94 -26.91
N MET A 60 -13.38 19.11 -27.57
CA MET A 60 -13.20 18.72 -28.98
C MET A 60 -13.48 17.23 -29.21
N MET A 61 -12.98 16.35 -28.33
CA MET A 61 -13.27 14.91 -28.39
C MET A 61 -14.77 14.61 -28.24
N LYS A 62 -15.49 15.34 -27.40
CA LYS A 62 -16.94 15.17 -27.24
C LYS A 62 -17.70 15.62 -28.49
N LEU A 63 -17.27 16.68 -29.17
CA LEU A 63 -17.93 17.21 -30.38
C LEU A 63 -17.89 16.23 -31.55
N ILE A 64 -16.83 15.42 -31.64
CA ILE A 64 -16.70 14.36 -32.66
C ILE A 64 -17.33 13.02 -32.22
N GLY A 65 -18.02 12.99 -31.06
CA GLY A 65 -18.71 11.80 -30.57
C GLY A 65 -17.81 10.74 -29.92
N ALA A 66 -16.62 11.11 -29.42
CA ALA A 66 -15.70 10.16 -28.80
C ALA A 66 -16.30 9.49 -27.55
N GLU A 67 -16.01 8.19 -27.41
CA GLU A 67 -16.50 7.39 -26.28
C GLU A 67 -15.87 7.85 -24.96
N ARG A 68 -16.65 7.79 -23.87
CA ARG A 68 -16.21 8.21 -22.52
C ARG A 68 -15.02 7.41 -21.99
N SER A 69 -14.88 6.16 -22.45
CA SER A 69 -13.73 5.30 -22.18
C SER A 69 -12.44 5.86 -22.78
N PHE A 70 -12.50 6.48 -23.95
CA PHE A 70 -11.36 7.11 -24.63
C PHE A 70 -10.83 8.31 -23.84
N ILE A 71 -11.74 9.11 -23.26
CA ILE A 71 -11.37 10.24 -22.39
C ILE A 71 -10.78 9.75 -21.06
N ARG A 72 -11.22 8.59 -20.55
CA ARG A 72 -10.77 8.02 -19.26
C ARG A 72 -9.51 7.17 -19.35
N GLY A 73 -9.22 6.61 -20.52
CA GLY A 73 -8.10 5.70 -20.77
C GLY A 73 -6.75 6.20 -20.26
N PRO A 74 -6.33 7.43 -20.61
CA PRO A 74 -5.05 7.98 -20.15
C PRO A 74 -4.91 8.00 -18.63
N PHE A 75 -5.96 8.38 -17.91
CA PHE A 75 -5.95 8.46 -16.44
C PHE A 75 -5.86 7.09 -15.77
N ILE A 76 -6.45 6.07 -16.37
CA ILE A 76 -6.35 4.68 -15.86
C ILE A 76 -4.92 4.17 -16.05
N VAL A 77 -4.32 4.43 -17.22
CA VAL A 77 -2.93 4.05 -17.50
C VAL A 77 -1.96 4.74 -16.54
N GLU A 78 -2.13 6.05 -16.30
CA GLU A 78 -1.35 6.78 -15.31
C GLU A 78 -1.47 6.15 -13.91
N ALA A 79 -2.69 5.81 -13.47
CA ALA A 79 -2.91 5.19 -12.16
C ALA A 79 -2.20 3.84 -12.01
N ILE A 80 -2.23 3.00 -13.06
CA ILE A 80 -1.52 1.72 -13.09
C ILE A 80 0.00 1.94 -13.02
N MET A 81 0.52 2.90 -13.78
CA MET A 81 1.95 3.25 -13.76
C MET A 81 2.40 3.73 -12.38
N TYR A 82 1.61 4.57 -11.70
CA TYR A 82 1.90 4.98 -10.32
C TYR A 82 1.93 3.78 -9.37
N GLY A 83 0.97 2.85 -9.48
CA GLY A 83 0.95 1.61 -8.69
C GLY A 83 2.19 0.74 -8.90
N PHE A 84 2.63 0.61 -10.15
CA PHE A 84 3.85 -0.13 -10.51
C PHE A 84 5.11 0.49 -9.90
N ILE A 85 5.30 1.80 -10.08
CA ILE A 85 6.46 2.52 -9.54
C ILE A 85 6.45 2.47 -8.00
N ALA A 86 5.30 2.66 -7.38
CA ALA A 86 5.15 2.58 -5.93
C ALA A 86 5.51 1.19 -5.39
N ALA A 87 5.10 0.11 -6.07
CA ALA A 87 5.44 -1.25 -5.67
C ALA A 87 6.95 -1.51 -5.74
N ILE A 88 7.65 -1.00 -6.76
CA ILE A 88 9.10 -1.11 -6.88
C ILE A 88 9.77 -0.40 -5.71
N ILE A 89 9.43 0.87 -5.49
CA ILE A 89 10.03 1.69 -4.42
C ILE A 89 9.77 1.05 -3.06
N ALA A 90 8.53 0.65 -2.78
CA ALA A 90 8.16 0.07 -1.50
C ALA A 90 8.84 -1.29 -1.26
N THR A 91 9.05 -2.10 -2.30
CA THR A 91 9.77 -3.38 -2.19
C THR A 91 11.25 -3.14 -1.90
N VAL A 92 11.90 -2.23 -2.63
CA VAL A 92 13.32 -1.90 -2.43
C VAL A 92 13.54 -1.32 -1.03
N VAL A 93 12.72 -0.35 -0.62
CA VAL A 93 12.82 0.28 0.69
C VAL A 93 12.49 -0.72 1.80
N GLY A 94 11.43 -1.51 1.66
CA GLY A 94 11.02 -2.50 2.66
C GLY A 94 12.08 -3.58 2.86
N TYR A 95 12.61 -4.14 1.78
CA TYR A 95 13.68 -5.15 1.85
C TYR A 95 14.99 -4.55 2.38
N GLY A 96 15.35 -3.33 1.95
CA GLY A 96 16.52 -2.61 2.44
C GLY A 96 16.46 -2.34 3.95
N LEU A 97 15.30 -1.89 4.45
CA LEU A 97 15.09 -1.68 5.88
C LEU A 97 15.18 -2.99 6.68
N LEU A 98 14.67 -4.10 6.14
CA LEU A 98 14.76 -5.40 6.81
C LEU A 98 16.20 -5.91 6.92
N ILE A 99 17.05 -5.68 5.90
CA ILE A 99 18.47 -6.02 5.97
C ILE A 99 19.17 -5.14 7.02
N LEU A 100 18.93 -3.82 7.00
CA LEU A 100 19.54 -2.91 7.97
C LEU A 100 19.11 -3.21 9.41
N ALA A 101 17.89 -3.72 9.60
CA ALA A 101 17.37 -4.13 10.89
C ALA A 101 17.79 -5.56 11.31
N HIS A 102 18.47 -6.32 10.46
CA HIS A 102 18.85 -7.71 10.74
C HIS A 102 19.78 -7.83 11.94
N ASP A 103 20.94 -7.18 11.90
CA ASP A 103 21.95 -7.21 12.96
C ASP A 103 21.41 -6.82 14.35
N PRO A 104 20.70 -5.69 14.53
CA PRO A 104 20.18 -5.33 15.84
C PRO A 104 19.13 -6.33 16.33
N MET A 105 18.24 -6.83 15.47
CA MET A 105 17.18 -7.74 15.91
C MET A 105 17.70 -9.14 16.27
N VAL A 106 18.70 -9.67 15.55
CA VAL A 106 19.38 -10.91 15.92
C VAL A 106 20.05 -10.77 17.29
N LYS A 107 20.67 -9.61 17.58
CA LYS A 107 21.25 -9.31 18.89
C LYS A 107 20.21 -9.30 20.03
N TYR A 108 18.97 -8.92 19.75
CA TYR A 108 17.86 -9.00 20.71
C TYR A 108 17.19 -10.39 20.77
N GLY A 109 17.73 -11.40 20.08
CA GLY A 109 17.21 -12.76 20.09
C GLY A 109 15.93 -12.94 19.25
N ILE A 110 15.64 -12.01 18.34
CA ILE A 110 14.48 -12.10 17.44
C ILE A 110 14.91 -12.84 16.16
N PRO A 111 14.31 -14.02 15.85
CA PRO A 111 14.70 -14.81 14.68
C PRO A 111 14.13 -14.21 13.39
N ILE A 112 14.82 -13.21 12.83
CA ILE A 112 14.45 -12.57 11.54
C ILE A 112 14.69 -13.48 10.34
N ASP A 113 15.57 -14.48 10.44
CA ASP A 113 15.98 -15.29 9.28
C ASP A 113 14.79 -16.00 8.61
N ASN A 114 13.81 -16.43 9.42
CA ASN A 114 12.58 -17.05 8.93
C ASN A 114 11.75 -16.07 8.08
N LEU A 115 11.70 -14.80 8.48
CA LEU A 115 11.00 -13.74 7.75
C LEU A 115 11.72 -13.41 6.43
N LEU A 116 13.05 -13.31 6.44
CA LEU A 116 13.85 -13.06 5.24
C LEU A 116 13.70 -14.21 4.23
N ASN A 117 13.70 -15.46 4.70
CA ASN A 117 13.51 -16.62 3.84
C ASN A 117 12.10 -16.67 3.25
N HIS A 118 11.07 -16.33 4.03
CA HIS A 118 9.71 -16.17 3.50
C HIS A 118 9.62 -15.06 2.46
N LEU A 119 10.23 -13.90 2.70
CA LEU A 119 10.27 -12.81 1.72
C LEU A 119 11.01 -13.19 0.46
N LYS A 120 12.09 -13.97 0.54
CA LYS A 120 12.80 -14.48 -0.64
C LYS A 120 11.95 -15.46 -1.44
N MET A 121 11.23 -16.35 -0.77
CA MET A 121 10.37 -17.35 -1.41
C MET A 121 9.11 -16.74 -2.05
N TYR A 122 8.45 -15.82 -1.34
CA TYR A 122 7.18 -15.22 -1.75
C TYR A 122 7.33 -13.79 -2.29
N GLY A 123 8.55 -13.28 -2.46
CA GLY A 123 8.80 -11.87 -2.80
C GLY A 123 8.14 -11.42 -4.09
N VAL A 124 8.12 -12.28 -5.11
CA VAL A 124 7.43 -12.02 -6.38
C VAL A 124 5.92 -11.89 -6.17
N LEU A 125 5.33 -12.76 -5.34
CA LEU A 125 3.90 -12.73 -5.04
C LEU A 125 3.54 -11.47 -4.25
N VAL A 126 4.37 -11.08 -3.27
CA VAL A 126 4.21 -9.83 -2.53
C VAL A 126 4.29 -8.64 -3.47
N PHE A 127 5.30 -8.57 -4.35
CA PHE A 127 5.44 -7.50 -5.33
C PHE A 127 4.21 -7.38 -6.26
N LEU A 128 3.75 -8.51 -6.82
CA LEU A 128 2.56 -8.54 -7.67
C LEU A 128 1.30 -8.10 -6.92
N SER A 129 1.12 -8.55 -5.68
CA SER A 129 -0.03 -8.13 -4.87
C SER A 129 0.00 -6.64 -4.53
N MET A 130 1.19 -6.05 -4.31
CA MET A 130 1.35 -4.61 -4.11
C MET A 130 0.96 -3.81 -5.35
N ILE A 131 1.39 -4.25 -6.55
CA ILE A 131 0.96 -3.63 -7.82
C ILE A 131 -0.56 -3.70 -7.94
N LEU A 132 -1.14 -4.89 -7.71
CA LEU A 132 -2.57 -5.11 -7.87
C LEU A 132 -3.39 -4.25 -6.91
N VAL A 133 -3.00 -4.19 -5.63
CA VAL A 133 -3.67 -3.36 -4.63
C VAL A 133 -3.49 -1.87 -4.94
N GLY A 134 -2.27 -1.43 -5.30
CA GLY A 134 -2.00 -0.04 -5.67
C GLY A 134 -2.78 0.41 -6.90
N ALA A 135 -2.82 -0.43 -7.94
CA ALA A 135 -3.62 -0.18 -9.13
C ALA A 135 -5.12 -0.17 -8.82
N ALA A 136 -5.62 -1.11 -8.00
CA ALA A 136 -7.02 -1.14 -7.59
C ALA A 136 -7.43 0.13 -6.83
N ILE A 137 -6.59 0.60 -5.90
CA ILE A 137 -6.82 1.88 -5.20
C ILE A 137 -6.81 3.03 -6.20
N GLY A 138 -5.79 3.15 -7.06
CA GLY A 138 -5.71 4.22 -8.04
C GLY A 138 -6.89 4.26 -9.02
N VAL A 139 -7.31 3.09 -9.52
CA VAL A 139 -8.46 2.95 -10.43
C VAL A 139 -9.77 3.29 -9.72
N THR A 140 -9.99 2.78 -8.50
CA THR A 140 -11.22 3.08 -7.75
C THR A 140 -11.32 4.57 -7.40
N SER A 141 -10.22 5.19 -6.96
CA SER A 141 -10.13 6.63 -6.72
C SER A 141 -10.40 7.45 -7.99
N SER A 142 -9.78 7.06 -9.11
CA SER A 142 -9.97 7.70 -10.42
C SER A 142 -11.41 7.57 -10.93
N TRP A 143 -12.01 6.40 -10.76
CA TRP A 143 -13.38 6.15 -11.17
C TRP A 143 -14.38 6.98 -10.36
N VAL A 144 -14.19 7.07 -9.04
CA VAL A 144 -15.00 7.95 -8.17
C VAL A 144 -14.82 9.43 -8.55
N ALA A 145 -13.58 9.86 -8.83
CA ALA A 145 -13.27 11.23 -9.26
C ALA A 145 -13.98 11.58 -10.58
N THR A 146 -13.78 10.76 -11.61
CA THR A 146 -14.34 10.99 -12.93
C THR A 146 -15.87 10.94 -12.91
N ARG A 147 -16.50 10.08 -12.09
CA ARG A 147 -17.97 10.05 -11.95
C ARG A 147 -18.51 11.31 -11.27
N LYS A 148 -17.77 11.89 -10.31
CA LYS A 148 -18.21 13.07 -9.55
C LYS A 148 -17.98 14.40 -10.29
N TYR A 149 -16.89 14.55 -11.05
CA TYR A 149 -16.54 15.82 -11.71
C TYR A 149 -16.86 15.86 -13.20
N LEU A 150 -16.85 14.71 -13.87
CA LEU A 150 -17.14 14.63 -15.30
C LEU A 150 -18.64 14.46 -15.54
N LYS A 151 -19.49 15.15 -14.75
CA LYS A 151 -20.96 15.11 -14.81
C LYS A 151 -21.43 14.82 -16.24
N LEU A 152 -21.78 13.56 -16.45
CA LEU A 152 -23.00 13.20 -17.13
C LEU A 152 -24.14 13.74 -16.27
#